data_AF-A0A522S9Q1-F1
#
_entry.id   AF-A0A522S9Q1-F1
#
_cell.length_a   1.000
_cell.length_b   1.000
_cell.length_c   1.000
_cell.angle_alpha   90.00
_cell.angle_beta   90.00
_cell.angle_gamma   90.00
#
_symmetry.space_group_name_H-M   'P 1'
#
loop_
_entity.id
_entity.type
_entity.pdbx_description
1 polymer ?
#
loop_
_entity_poly.entity_id
_entity_poly.type
_entity_poly.pdbx_seq_one_letter_code
_entity_poly.pdbx_strand_id
1 'polypeptide(L)'
;CHQATGAGLPGAFPPLKGNAAVLDTDPTKQIKTILHGLQGEVIDGVSYPSPMPAFGGTLSDADVADIANHERTSWDNKGKLVTADQVKALR
;
A
#
# COMPACT_ATOMS: atom_id res chain seq x y z
N CYS A 1 -3.09 8.02 8.40
CA CYS A 1 -3.03 8.70 7.10
C CYS A 1 -4.17 8.29 6.17
N HIS A 2 -4.28 7.00 5.82
CA HIS A 2 -5.27 6.51 4.85
C HIS A 2 -6.72 6.40 5.34
N GLN A 3 -6.98 6.79 6.60
CA GLN A 3 -8.29 6.78 7.27
C GLN A 3 -8.88 5.37 7.46
N ALA A 4 -9.86 5.24 8.36
CA ALA A 4 -10.50 3.96 8.67
C ALA A 4 -11.23 3.34 7.46
N THR A 5 -11.68 4.18 6.52
CA THR A 5 -12.39 3.77 5.30
C THR A 5 -11.46 3.54 4.12
N GLY A 6 -10.14 3.70 4.29
CA GLY A 6 -9.17 3.60 3.19
C GLY A 6 -9.30 4.71 2.14
N ALA A 7 -10.13 5.72 2.36
CA ALA A 7 -10.37 6.80 1.40
C ALA A 7 -9.24 7.86 1.37
N GLY A 8 -8.32 7.83 2.33
CA GLY A 8 -7.27 8.83 2.45
C GLY A 8 -7.81 10.24 2.65
N LEU A 9 -7.05 11.22 2.18
CA LEU A 9 -7.39 12.63 2.15
C LEU A 9 -6.87 13.22 0.82
N PRO A 10 -7.74 13.54 -0.15
CA PRO A 10 -7.32 14.06 -1.45
C PRO A 10 -6.32 15.23 -1.34
N GLY A 11 -5.23 15.17 -2.10
CA GLY A 11 -4.14 16.15 -2.07
C GLY A 11 -3.12 15.99 -0.93
N ALA A 12 -3.35 15.11 0.05
CA ALA A 12 -2.44 14.84 1.15
C ALA A 12 -2.07 13.36 1.28
N PHE A 13 -3.06 12.47 1.34
CA PHE A 13 -2.87 11.02 1.48
C PHE A 13 -3.72 10.27 0.46
N PRO A 14 -3.14 9.42 -0.39
CA PRO A 14 -3.91 8.74 -1.44
C PRO A 14 -4.90 7.72 -0.84
N PRO A 15 -6.00 7.45 -1.55
CA PRO A 15 -6.88 6.35 -1.19
C PRO A 15 -6.16 5.00 -1.39
N LEU A 16 -6.45 4.04 -0.52
CA LEU A 16 -6.12 2.62 -0.66
C LEU A 16 -7.32 1.84 -1.21
N LYS A 17 -8.54 2.29 -0.92
CA LYS A 17 -9.77 1.80 -1.57
C LYS A 17 -9.69 2.09 -3.07
N GLY A 18 -9.85 1.07 -3.91
CA GLY A 18 -9.86 1.21 -5.37
C GLY A 18 -8.49 1.55 -5.99
N ASN A 19 -7.42 1.59 -5.20
CA ASN A 19 -6.11 2.02 -5.70
C ASN A 19 -5.51 0.99 -6.66
N ALA A 20 -5.03 1.45 -7.82
CA ALA A 20 -4.44 0.58 -8.84
C ALA A 20 -3.27 -0.27 -8.32
N ALA A 21 -2.39 0.29 -7.49
CA ALA A 21 -1.24 -0.46 -6.95
C ALA A 21 -1.67 -1.52 -5.92
N VAL A 22 -2.73 -1.24 -5.15
CA VAL A 22 -3.32 -2.21 -4.20
C VAL A 22 -4.03 -3.33 -4.96
N LEU A 23 -4.74 -3.01 -6.04
CA LEU A 23 -5.52 -3.98 -6.81
C LEU A 23 -4.73 -4.73 -7.89
N ASP A 24 -3.49 -4.32 -8.16
CA ASP A 24 -2.66 -4.96 -9.18
C ASP A 24 -2.44 -6.46 -8.87
N THR A 25 -2.50 -7.29 -9.90
CA THR A 25 -2.18 -8.71 -9.80
C THR A 25 -0.72 -8.96 -9.39
N ASP A 26 0.19 -8.05 -9.74
CA ASP A 26 1.56 -8.01 -9.23
C ASP A 26 1.63 -7.10 -7.99
N PRO A 27 1.81 -7.66 -6.79
CA PRO A 27 1.82 -6.88 -5.55
C PRO A 27 3.10 -6.08 -5.35
N THR A 28 4.08 -6.15 -6.26
CA THR A 28 5.41 -5.56 -6.08
C THR A 28 5.38 -4.07 -5.75
N LYS A 29 4.54 -3.27 -6.43
CA LYS A 29 4.46 -1.82 -6.14
C LYS A 29 3.96 -1.57 -4.72
N GLN A 30 2.86 -2.22 -4.31
CA GLN A 30 2.32 -2.07 -2.96
C GLN A 30 3.33 -2.49 -1.88
N ILE A 31 3.96 -3.66 -2.05
CA ILE A 31 4.94 -4.18 -1.09
C ILE A 31 6.13 -3.22 -0.96
N LYS A 32 6.71 -2.77 -2.08
CA LYS A 32 7.84 -1.83 -2.06
C LYS A 32 7.48 -0.48 -1.43
N THR A 33 6.27 0.01 -1.68
CA THR A 33 5.77 1.23 -1.03
C THR A 33 5.70 1.09 0.48
N ILE A 34 5.22 -0.03 1.00
CA ILE A 34 5.20 -0.29 2.45
C ILE A 34 6.62 -0.41 3.01
N LEU A 35 7.49 -1.19 2.34
CA LEU A 35 8.83 -1.46 2.82
C LEU A 35 9.74 -0.22 2.80
N HIS A 36 9.68 0.57 1.73
CA HIS A 36 10.65 1.63 1.44
C HIS A 36 10.07 3.03 1.50
N GLY A 37 8.77 3.17 1.74
CA GLY A 37 8.08 4.44 1.70
C GLY A 37 7.84 4.92 0.26
N LEU A 38 7.31 6.14 0.13
CA LEU A 38 6.95 6.73 -1.15
C LEU A 38 6.81 8.24 -1.01
N GLN A 39 7.12 9.01 -2.06
CA GLN A 39 6.95 10.46 -2.05
C GLN A 39 6.71 11.00 -3.46
N GLY A 40 5.85 12.02 -3.57
CA GLY A 40 5.72 12.81 -4.79
C GLY A 40 5.01 12.10 -5.94
N GLU A 41 4.14 11.13 -5.63
CA GLU A 41 3.41 10.37 -6.64
C GLU A 41 2.16 11.10 -7.11
N VAL A 42 1.80 10.85 -8.36
CA VAL A 42 0.51 11.21 -8.92
C VAL A 42 -0.32 9.94 -9.05
N ILE A 43 -1.49 9.91 -8.41
CA ILE A 43 -2.42 8.78 -8.43
C ILE A 43 -3.75 9.30 -8.96
N ASP A 44 -4.23 8.70 -10.04
CA ASP A 44 -5.49 9.08 -10.72
C ASP A 44 -5.59 10.59 -11.04
N GLY A 45 -4.47 11.18 -11.44
CA GLY A 45 -4.38 12.61 -11.78
C GLY A 45 -4.28 13.56 -10.59
N VAL A 46 -4.27 13.05 -9.35
CA VAL A 46 -4.10 13.85 -8.13
C VAL A 46 -2.66 13.71 -7.62
N SER A 47 -2.00 14.84 -7.34
CA SER A 47 -0.65 14.86 -6.77
C SER A 47 -0.68 14.67 -5.25
N TYR A 48 0.19 13.80 -4.74
CA TYR A 48 0.37 13.51 -3.32
C TYR A 48 1.83 13.80 -2.90
N PRO A 49 2.12 15.04 -2.47
CA PRO A 49 3.49 15.46 -2.15
C PRO A 49 3.98 14.98 -0.79
N SER A 50 3.06 14.62 0.12
CA SER A 50 3.41 14.18 1.47
C SER A 50 4.16 12.85 1.44
N PRO A 51 5.31 12.71 2.12
CA PRO A 51 6.04 11.46 2.16
C PRO A 51 5.30 10.43 3.02
N MET A 52 5.24 9.20 2.52
CA MET A 52 4.93 7.99 3.28
C MET A 52 6.24 7.41 3.83
N PRO A 53 6.40 7.28 5.16
CA PRO A 53 7.58 6.65 5.75
C PRO A 53 7.74 5.19 5.33
N ALA A 54 8.99 4.72 5.35
CA ALA A 54 9.32 3.31 5.18
C ALA A 54 9.00 2.51 6.45
N PHE A 55 8.37 1.34 6.30
CA PHE A 55 8.07 0.44 7.42
C PHE A 55 8.92 -0.83 7.43
N GLY A 56 9.79 -1.04 6.43
CA GLY A 56 10.66 -2.21 6.37
C GLY A 56 11.56 -2.36 7.62
N GLY A 57 12.05 -1.27 8.19
CA GLY A 57 12.86 -1.34 9.42
C GLY A 57 12.09 -1.70 10.70
N THR A 58 10.75 -1.66 10.66
CA THR A 58 9.90 -1.73 11.87
C THR A 58 8.97 -2.93 11.86
N LEU A 59 8.50 -3.35 10.68
CA LEU A 59 7.55 -4.45 10.51
C LEU A 59 8.23 -5.71 9.99
N SER A 60 7.78 -6.87 10.50
CA SER A 60 8.19 -8.16 9.97
C SER A 60 7.59 -8.42 8.58
N ASP A 61 8.10 -9.42 7.86
CA ASP A 61 7.54 -9.81 6.56
C ASP A 61 6.09 -10.29 6.67
N ALA A 62 5.74 -10.93 7.79
CA ALA A 62 4.38 -11.35 8.09
C ALA A 62 3.46 -10.14 8.32
N ASP A 63 3.88 -9.17 9.13
CA ASP A 63 3.09 -7.95 9.38
C ASP A 63 2.83 -7.18 8.08
N VAL A 64 3.84 -7.04 7.22
CA VAL A 64 3.71 -6.38 5.92
C VAL A 64 2.74 -7.13 5.01
N ALA A 65 2.81 -8.47 4.98
CA ALA A 65 1.85 -9.27 4.22
C ALA A 65 0.42 -9.12 4.75
N ASP A 66 0.24 -9.13 6.07
CA ASP A 66 -1.07 -9.00 6.72
C ASP A 66 -1.71 -7.64 6.44
N ILE A 67 -0.97 -6.53 6.56
CA ILE A 67 -1.51 -5.20 6.26
C ILE A 67 -1.78 -5.05 4.75
N ALA A 68 -0.91 -5.56 3.88
CA ALA A 68 -1.15 -5.52 2.44
C ALA A 68 -2.43 -6.31 2.09
N ASN A 69 -2.64 -7.46 2.72
CA ASN A 69 -3.85 -8.27 2.55
C ASN A 69 -5.09 -7.59 3.11
N HIS A 70 -4.99 -6.92 4.25
CA HIS A 70 -6.07 -6.12 4.80
C HIS A 70 -6.50 -5.04 3.78
N GLU A 71 -5.55 -4.30 3.20
CA GLU A 71 -5.83 -3.30 2.18
C GLU A 71 -6.45 -3.91 0.91
N ARG A 72 -5.95 -5.06 0.47
CA ARG A 72 -6.39 -5.76 -0.76
C ARG A 72 -7.78 -6.39 -0.64
N THR A 73 -8.28 -6.59 0.57
CA THR A 73 -9.58 -7.25 0.85
C THR A 73 -10.59 -6.34 1.53
N SER A 74 -10.17 -5.19 2.05
CA SER A 74 -11.05 -4.21 2.68
C SER A 74 -11.69 -3.27 1.68
N TRP A 75 -12.78 -2.62 2.10
CA TRP A 75 -13.42 -1.53 1.35
C TRP A 75 -13.84 -1.89 -0.08
N ASP A 76 -14.32 -3.12 -0.28
CA ASP A 76 -14.70 -3.71 -1.58
C ASP A 76 -13.54 -4.02 -2.52
N ASN A 77 -12.30 -3.87 -2.07
CA ASN A 77 -11.13 -4.32 -2.83
C ASN A 77 -11.15 -5.85 -2.99
N LYS A 78 -10.71 -6.31 -4.16
CA LYS A 78 -10.64 -7.73 -4.53
C LYS A 78 -9.26 -8.08 -5.09
N GLY A 79 -8.23 -7.81 -4.31
CA GLY A 79 -6.85 -8.15 -4.66
C GLY A 79 -6.50 -9.61 -4.33
N LYS A 80 -5.56 -10.18 -5.08
CA LYS A 80 -4.93 -11.48 -4.74
C LYS A 80 -4.11 -11.35 -3.47
N LEU A 81 -4.15 -12.33 -2.58
CA LEU A 81 -3.38 -12.27 -1.33
C LEU A 81 -1.87 -12.32 -1.59
N VAL A 82 -1.13 -11.65 -0.72
CA VAL A 82 0.33 -11.58 -0.61
C VAL A 82 0.79 -12.52 0.49
N THR A 83 1.90 -13.21 0.27
CA THR A 83 2.56 -14.04 1.28
C THR A 83 3.78 -13.35 1.88
N ALA A 84 4.18 -13.75 3.08
CA ALA A 84 5.40 -13.26 3.71
C ALA A 84 6.66 -13.57 2.87
N ASP A 85 6.69 -14.69 2.13
CA ASP A 85 7.81 -15.02 1.24
C ASP A 85 7.92 -14.04 0.07
N GLN A 86 6.79 -13.56 -0.47
CA GLN A 86 6.80 -12.51 -1.51
C GLN A 86 7.34 -11.19 -0.96
N VAL A 87 6.99 -10.85 0.28
CA VAL A 87 7.54 -9.66 0.96
C VAL A 87 9.05 -9.81 1.15
N LYS A 88 9.49 -10.95 1.68
CA LYS A 88 10.90 -11.26 1.93
C LYS A 88 11.74 -11.17 0.65
N ALA A 89 11.20 -11.61 -0.49
CA ALA A 89 11.88 -11.56 -1.78
C ALA A 89 12.08 -10.13 -2.32
N LEU A 90 11.33 -9.15 -1.81
CA LEU A 90 11.31 -7.76 -2.28
C LEU A 90 11.97 -6.77 -1.30
N ARG A 91 12.57 -7.28 -0.22
CA ARG A 91 13.16 -6.49 0.85
C ARG A 91 14.59 -6.05 0.57
#